data_AF-A0AA90Q6T8-F1
#
_entry.id   AF-A0AA90Q6T8-F1
#
_cell.length_a   1.000
_cell.length_b   1.000
_cell.length_c   1.000
_cell.angle_alpha   90.00
_cell.angle_beta   90.00
_cell.angle_gamma   90.00
#
_symmetry.space_group_name_H-M   'P 1'
#
loop_
_entity.id
_entity.type
_entity.pdbx_description
1 polymer ?
#
loop_
_entity_poly.entity_id
_entity_poly.type
_entity_poly.pdbx_seq_one_letter_code
_entity_poly.pdbx_strand_id
1 'polypeptide(L)'
;MKKLACVLALSGAFVSVDALAWGAEGHRAVGAIAEKLIKGSNAEKQVAALLLPGESLESITVWADSAKGGAGYTPPTPEMNAYTAVNPRHNEYHYTDIPFQNEHYHDGAVGTADVDIVQTLKQAIAVLQGKTDPALNPHKLTKRQALLLVAHMTGDIHQPLHVGAAFVGKDGKFVVPKKHEDIDSLNIYDSRGGNSLLLDDDKLTSLSAGLIPGEAKPLPPGAQKWTTRPFHAYWDSTVVDYAMRRISTKTPEQFAQKVIDGKPVVAMNTGDATSWPYQWADDALAASKLAYSDVTPGAIGKQVNRKGEAYYTFGLEMGSNYPVPSSALAKTQLIKGGYHLASLLQTIWP
;
A
#
# COMPACT_ATOMS: atom_id res chain seq x y z
N MET A 1 38.41 -41.15 -6.31
CA MET A 1 37.55 -40.12 -6.96
C MET A 1 36.13 -40.23 -6.43
N LYS A 2 35.73 -39.42 -5.46
CA LYS A 2 34.33 -39.11 -5.17
C LYS A 2 34.30 -37.63 -4.79
N LYS A 3 33.86 -36.79 -5.74
CA LYS A 3 33.70 -35.35 -5.52
C LYS A 3 32.48 -35.16 -4.61
N LEU A 4 32.69 -34.68 -3.38
CA LEU A 4 31.60 -34.10 -2.60
C LEU A 4 31.27 -32.73 -3.22
N ALA A 5 30.07 -32.61 -3.77
CA ALA A 5 29.49 -31.32 -4.09
C ALA A 5 28.93 -30.72 -2.80
N CYS A 6 29.63 -29.72 -2.25
CA CYS A 6 29.06 -28.85 -1.22
C CYS A 6 28.02 -27.95 -1.90
N VAL A 7 26.74 -28.24 -1.67
CA VAL A 7 25.67 -27.26 -1.90
C VAL A 7 25.75 -26.26 -0.75
N LEU A 8 26.37 -25.11 -1.02
CA LEU A 8 26.30 -23.94 -0.15
C LEU A 8 24.85 -23.43 -0.17
N ALA A 9 24.09 -23.79 0.86
CA ALA A 9 22.84 -23.11 1.19
C ALA A 9 23.21 -21.69 1.66
N LEU A 10 23.03 -20.69 0.79
CA LEU A 10 23.06 -19.28 1.20
C LEU A 10 21.84 -19.00 2.07
N SER A 11 21.98 -19.20 3.37
CA SER A 11 21.10 -18.63 4.39
C SER A 11 21.41 -17.13 4.52
N GLY A 12 21.00 -16.35 3.51
CA GLY A 12 20.83 -14.92 3.67
C GLY A 12 19.65 -14.66 4.57
N ALA A 13 19.88 -14.11 5.77
CA ALA A 13 18.82 -13.61 6.62
C ALA A 13 18.16 -12.41 5.90
N PHE A 14 17.10 -12.67 5.14
CA PHE A 14 16.21 -11.62 4.68
C PHE A 14 15.47 -11.11 5.91
N VAL A 15 15.84 -9.91 6.36
CA VAL A 15 14.95 -9.11 7.19
C VAL A 15 13.84 -8.70 6.24
N SER A 16 12.65 -9.30 6.38
CA SER A 16 11.45 -8.82 5.70
C SER A 16 11.27 -7.37 6.13
N VAL A 17 11.50 -6.44 5.21
CA VAL A 17 10.98 -5.08 5.37
C VAL A 17 9.48 -5.25 5.15
N ASP A 18 8.69 -5.03 6.19
CA ASP A 18 7.24 -4.99 6.04
C ASP A 18 6.93 -3.86 5.05
N ALA A 19 6.36 -4.23 3.90
CA ALA A 19 5.99 -3.31 2.86
C ALA A 19 4.76 -2.48 3.30
N LEU A 20 4.71 -1.23 2.83
CA LEU A 20 3.91 -0.12 3.35
C LEU A 20 3.14 0.48 2.16
N ALA A 21 1.82 0.30 1.99
CA ALA A 21 1.23 0.82 0.76
C ALA A 21 1.27 2.33 0.68
N TRP A 22 2.02 2.72 -0.34
CA TRP A 22 2.79 3.94 -0.32
C TRP A 22 3.70 3.93 0.91
N GLY A 23 5.00 3.91 0.66
CA GLY A 23 5.94 4.28 1.70
C GLY A 23 5.64 5.71 2.17
N ALA A 24 6.32 6.14 3.23
CA ALA A 24 6.04 7.42 3.89
C ALA A 24 5.81 8.61 2.95
N GLU A 25 6.58 8.74 1.85
CA GLU A 25 6.44 9.83 0.88
C GLU A 25 5.12 9.80 0.11
N GLY A 26 4.59 8.63 -0.25
CA GLY A 26 3.34 8.54 -1.01
C GLY A 26 2.12 8.76 -0.12
N HIS A 27 2.12 8.25 1.12
CA HIS A 27 1.12 8.61 2.12
C HIS A 27 1.09 10.12 2.39
N ARG A 28 2.27 10.71 2.60
CA ARG A 28 2.40 12.16 2.78
C ARG A 28 1.91 12.91 1.55
N ALA A 29 2.15 12.41 0.34
CA ALA A 29 1.65 13.06 -0.88
C ALA A 29 0.11 13.07 -0.93
N VAL A 30 -0.53 11.95 -0.59
CA VAL A 30 -2.00 11.85 -0.46
C VAL A 30 -2.51 12.84 0.59
N GLY A 31 -1.90 12.86 1.79
CA GLY A 31 -2.28 13.76 2.87
C GLY A 31 -2.07 15.25 2.53
N ALA A 32 -0.96 15.59 1.88
CA ALA A 32 -0.64 16.96 1.46
C ALA A 32 -1.59 17.48 0.37
N ILE A 33 -2.03 16.61 -0.56
CA ILE A 33 -3.08 16.95 -1.52
C ILE A 33 -4.38 17.24 -0.77
N ALA A 34 -4.79 16.34 0.11
CA ALA A 34 -6.04 16.47 0.84
C ALA A 34 -6.07 17.73 1.72
N GLU A 35 -4.98 18.00 2.43
CA GLU A 35 -4.82 19.18 3.30
C GLU A 35 -5.00 20.49 2.53
N LYS A 36 -4.40 20.59 1.34
CA LYS A 36 -4.55 21.76 0.47
C LYS A 36 -5.99 21.92 -0.04
N LEU A 37 -6.66 20.81 -0.35
CA LEU A 37 -8.02 20.82 -0.92
C LEU A 37 -9.12 21.14 0.11
N ILE A 38 -8.93 20.79 1.38
CA ILE A 38 -9.90 21.11 2.43
C ILE A 38 -9.76 22.53 3.00
N LYS A 39 -8.71 23.27 2.63
CA LYS A 39 -8.41 24.60 3.18
C LYS A 39 -9.59 25.55 3.05
N GLY A 40 -9.98 26.20 4.14
CA GLY A 40 -11.11 27.11 4.26
C GLY A 40 -12.47 26.44 4.49
N SER A 41 -12.55 25.11 4.50
CA SER A 41 -13.80 24.36 4.74
C SER A 41 -14.06 24.09 6.23
N ASN A 42 -15.26 23.59 6.55
CA ASN A 42 -15.54 23.06 7.89
C ASN A 42 -14.70 21.80 8.20
N ALA A 43 -14.44 20.96 7.19
CA ALA A 43 -13.58 19.79 7.34
C ALA A 43 -12.18 20.14 7.85
N GLU A 44 -11.57 21.24 7.39
CA GLU A 44 -10.27 21.71 7.92
C GLU A 44 -10.35 21.96 9.43
N LYS A 45 -11.42 22.62 9.91
CA LYS A 45 -11.62 22.90 11.34
C LYS A 45 -11.79 21.63 12.16
N GLN A 46 -12.57 20.66 11.65
CA GLN A 46 -12.81 19.39 12.33
C GLN A 46 -11.56 18.52 12.38
N VAL A 47 -10.78 18.48 11.30
CA VAL A 47 -9.46 17.83 11.27
C VAL A 47 -8.54 18.48 12.29
N ALA A 48 -8.40 19.82 12.27
CA ALA A 48 -7.53 20.55 13.19
C ALA A 48 -7.88 20.31 14.67
N ALA A 49 -9.16 20.13 15.00
CA ALA A 49 -9.61 19.82 16.36
C ALA A 49 -9.22 18.41 16.84
N LEU A 50 -8.88 17.50 15.93
CA LEU A 50 -8.46 16.13 16.23
C LEU A 50 -6.94 15.93 16.19
N LEU A 51 -6.18 16.89 15.64
CA LEU A 51 -4.73 16.87 15.55
C LEU A 51 -4.07 17.27 16.88
N LEU A 52 -2.92 16.67 17.18
CA LEU A 52 -2.06 17.07 18.29
C LEU A 52 -1.16 18.25 17.88
N PRO A 53 -0.61 19.02 18.83
CA PRO A 53 0.33 20.08 18.52
C PRO A 53 1.50 19.60 17.66
N GLY A 54 1.72 20.26 16.52
CA GLY A 54 2.78 19.93 15.57
C GLY A 54 2.39 18.91 14.49
N GLU A 55 1.19 18.34 14.56
CA GLU A 55 0.66 17.49 13.49
C GLU A 55 -0.03 18.31 12.40
N SER A 56 0.00 17.74 11.20
CA SER A 56 -0.77 18.15 10.02
C SER A 56 -1.50 16.93 9.46
N LEU A 57 -2.47 17.13 8.56
CA LEU A 57 -3.16 16.01 7.90
C LEU A 57 -2.15 15.17 7.10
N GLU A 58 -1.15 15.82 6.50
CA GLU A 58 -0.01 15.12 5.89
C GLU A 58 0.79 14.29 6.90
N SER A 59 1.15 14.84 8.06
CA SER A 59 2.06 14.13 8.96
C SER A 59 1.44 12.88 9.58
N ILE A 60 0.12 12.86 9.73
CA ILE A 60 -0.59 11.73 10.37
C ILE A 60 -0.82 10.55 9.43
N THR A 61 -0.65 10.72 8.12
CA THR A 61 -0.88 9.62 7.16
C THR A 61 0.09 8.46 7.32
N VAL A 62 1.19 8.62 8.07
CA VAL A 62 2.17 7.54 8.34
C VAL A 62 1.97 6.89 9.72
N TRP A 63 0.96 7.32 10.48
CA TRP A 63 0.76 6.88 11.86
C TRP A 63 0.42 5.39 11.95
N ALA A 64 -0.45 4.88 11.07
CA ALA A 64 -0.90 3.49 11.16
C ALA A 64 0.24 2.50 10.90
N ASP A 65 1.08 2.77 9.90
CA ASP A 65 2.31 2.01 9.67
C ASP A 65 3.29 2.08 10.85
N SER A 66 3.45 3.27 11.42
CA SER A 66 4.29 3.44 12.61
C SER A 66 3.76 2.64 13.80
N ALA A 67 2.43 2.44 13.89
CA ALA A 67 1.80 1.61 14.92
C ALA A 67 2.07 0.11 14.73
N LYS A 68 2.21 -0.38 13.48
CA LYS A 68 2.66 -1.75 13.19
C LYS A 68 4.05 -2.02 13.76
N GLY A 69 4.91 -1.01 13.69
CA GLY A 69 6.30 -1.08 14.14
C GLY A 69 7.16 -1.96 13.22
N GLY A 70 8.26 -2.48 13.75
CA GLY A 70 9.20 -3.33 12.99
C GLY A 70 10.60 -2.71 12.85
N ALA A 71 11.46 -3.39 12.11
CA ALA A 71 12.83 -2.92 11.92
C ALA A 71 12.86 -1.62 11.10
N GLY A 72 13.49 -0.57 11.64
CA GLY A 72 13.57 0.75 11.01
C GLY A 72 12.53 1.76 11.50
N TYR A 73 11.58 1.34 12.34
CA TYR A 73 10.63 2.25 12.97
C TYR A 73 11.15 2.84 14.28
N THR A 74 10.72 4.07 14.58
CA THR A 74 10.86 4.64 15.91
C THR A 74 10.04 3.84 16.92
N PRO A 75 10.43 3.81 18.20
CA PRO A 75 9.63 3.18 19.25
C PRO A 75 8.18 3.69 19.24
N PRO A 76 7.18 2.80 19.41
CA PRO A 76 5.77 3.19 19.35
C PRO A 76 5.42 4.16 20.49
N THR A 77 4.58 5.15 20.18
CA THR A 77 4.08 6.10 21.18
C THR A 77 3.12 5.41 22.16
N PRO A 78 2.83 6.01 23.33
CA PRO A 78 1.79 5.49 24.23
C PRO A 78 0.42 5.32 23.54
N GLU A 79 0.06 6.22 22.61
CA GLU A 79 -1.18 6.12 21.81
C GLU A 79 -1.16 4.89 20.91
N MET A 80 -0.04 4.63 20.22
CA MET A 80 0.14 3.44 19.37
C MET A 80 0.06 2.16 20.18
N ASN A 81 0.74 2.09 21.34
CA ASN A 81 0.67 0.93 22.22
C ASN A 81 -0.74 0.66 22.74
N ALA A 82 -1.46 1.71 23.13
CA ALA A 82 -2.86 1.58 23.57
C ALA A 82 -3.78 1.11 22.42
N TYR A 83 -3.55 1.63 21.21
CA TYR A 83 -4.29 1.23 20.02
C TYR A 83 -4.05 -0.26 19.67
N THR A 84 -2.79 -0.68 19.55
CA THR A 84 -2.44 -2.05 19.12
C THR A 84 -2.79 -3.10 20.17
N ALA A 85 -2.78 -2.75 21.47
CA ALA A 85 -3.24 -3.63 22.54
C ALA A 85 -4.73 -3.99 22.42
N VAL A 86 -5.56 -3.06 21.94
CA VAL A 86 -7.00 -3.30 21.70
C VAL A 86 -7.26 -3.84 20.29
N ASN A 87 -6.33 -3.59 19.36
CA ASN A 87 -6.43 -3.95 17.94
C ASN A 87 -5.27 -4.88 17.53
N PRO A 88 -5.22 -6.13 18.02
CA PRO A 88 -4.09 -7.02 17.75
C PRO A 88 -3.95 -7.41 16.27
N ARG A 89 -5.03 -7.29 15.49
CA ARG A 89 -5.08 -7.58 14.04
C ARG A 89 -4.80 -6.35 13.16
N HIS A 90 -4.36 -5.23 13.73
CA HIS A 90 -4.15 -3.97 13.00
C HIS A 90 -3.28 -4.10 11.73
N ASN A 91 -2.36 -5.06 11.68
CA ASN A 91 -1.57 -5.33 10.48
C ASN A 91 -2.43 -5.75 9.27
N GLU A 92 -3.58 -6.40 9.49
CA GLU A 92 -4.50 -6.87 8.43
C GLU A 92 -5.40 -5.74 7.91
N TYR A 93 -5.43 -4.59 8.60
CA TYR A 93 -6.33 -3.49 8.23
C TYR A 93 -5.88 -2.81 6.93
N HIS A 94 -4.61 -2.94 6.54
CA HIS A 94 -4.02 -2.13 5.49
C HIS A 94 -4.35 -2.59 4.07
N TYR A 95 -4.83 -3.81 3.88
CA TYR A 95 -4.97 -4.40 2.54
C TYR A 95 -6.14 -5.38 2.46
N THR A 96 -6.40 -5.84 1.25
CA THR A 96 -7.16 -7.04 0.91
C THR A 96 -6.45 -7.71 -0.28
N ASP A 97 -6.42 -9.03 -0.36
CA ASP A 97 -5.64 -9.77 -1.36
C ASP A 97 -6.55 -10.35 -2.46
N ILE A 98 -7.46 -9.53 -3.00
CA ILE A 98 -8.36 -9.97 -4.07
C ILE A 98 -7.52 -10.35 -5.31
N PRO A 99 -7.77 -11.49 -5.98
CA PRO A 99 -7.10 -11.81 -7.23
C PRO A 99 -7.20 -10.65 -8.23
N PHE A 100 -6.07 -10.08 -8.65
CA PHE A 100 -6.05 -8.84 -9.45
C PHE A 100 -6.83 -8.94 -10.78
N GLN A 101 -7.09 -10.15 -11.26
CA GLN A 101 -7.90 -10.41 -12.44
C GLN A 101 -9.40 -10.10 -12.23
N ASN A 102 -9.87 -10.08 -10.98
CA ASN A 102 -11.26 -9.79 -10.65
C ASN A 102 -11.63 -8.34 -11.01
N GLU A 103 -12.92 -8.10 -11.24
CA GLU A 103 -13.44 -6.76 -11.54
C GLU A 103 -13.93 -6.04 -10.30
N HIS A 104 -14.40 -6.78 -9.30
CA HIS A 104 -15.06 -6.22 -8.13
C HIS A 104 -14.57 -6.85 -6.83
N TYR A 105 -14.56 -6.03 -5.78
CA TYR A 105 -14.48 -6.48 -4.41
C TYR A 105 -15.85 -6.97 -3.92
N HIS A 106 -15.88 -8.10 -3.23
CA HIS A 106 -17.06 -8.61 -2.55
C HIS A 106 -16.70 -9.14 -1.16
N ASP A 107 -17.52 -8.83 -0.15
CA ASP A 107 -17.36 -9.37 1.19
C ASP A 107 -17.29 -10.91 1.15
N GLY A 108 -16.29 -11.50 1.80
CA GLY A 108 -16.11 -12.96 1.85
C GLY A 108 -15.57 -13.60 0.58
N ALA A 109 -15.21 -12.80 -0.44
CA ALA A 109 -14.50 -13.31 -1.61
C ALA A 109 -13.11 -13.85 -1.22
N VAL A 110 -12.55 -14.69 -2.09
CA VAL A 110 -11.17 -15.19 -1.93
C VAL A 110 -10.20 -14.00 -1.86
N GLY A 111 -9.32 -13.99 -0.86
CA GLY A 111 -8.40 -12.88 -0.57
C GLY A 111 -8.91 -11.84 0.43
N THR A 112 -10.19 -11.88 0.82
CA THR A 112 -10.74 -10.97 1.84
C THR A 112 -10.51 -11.47 3.27
N ALA A 113 -10.54 -10.52 4.21
CA ALA A 113 -10.64 -10.76 5.64
C ALA A 113 -11.79 -9.92 6.23
N ASP A 114 -12.32 -10.35 7.38
CA ASP A 114 -13.38 -9.66 8.12
C ASP A 114 -12.98 -8.28 8.68
N VAL A 115 -11.68 -7.99 8.72
CA VAL A 115 -11.09 -6.72 9.18
C VAL A 115 -10.22 -6.07 8.10
N ASP A 116 -10.37 -6.49 6.84
CA ASP A 116 -9.60 -5.94 5.72
C ASP A 116 -9.81 -4.43 5.53
N ILE A 117 -9.04 -3.84 4.62
CA ILE A 117 -9.07 -2.40 4.38
C ILE A 117 -10.46 -1.82 4.09
N VAL A 118 -11.31 -2.56 3.37
CA VAL A 118 -12.67 -2.11 3.06
C VAL A 118 -13.50 -2.07 4.34
N GLN A 119 -13.48 -3.14 5.14
CA GLN A 119 -14.25 -3.20 6.39
C GLN A 119 -13.78 -2.17 7.43
N THR A 120 -12.46 -2.01 7.57
CA THR A 120 -11.89 -1.08 8.54
C THR A 120 -12.10 0.39 8.13
N LEU A 121 -12.00 0.74 6.84
CA LEU A 121 -12.36 2.08 6.36
C LEU A 121 -13.84 2.38 6.60
N LYS A 122 -14.75 1.45 6.30
CA LYS A 122 -16.19 1.61 6.55
C LYS A 122 -16.46 1.99 8.01
N GLN A 123 -15.84 1.27 8.94
CA GLN A 123 -15.95 1.55 10.36
C GLN A 123 -15.35 2.91 10.74
N ALA A 124 -14.12 3.22 10.29
CA ALA A 124 -13.47 4.48 10.63
C ALA A 124 -14.28 5.68 10.13
N ILE A 125 -14.84 5.59 8.92
CA ILE A 125 -15.78 6.58 8.37
C ILE A 125 -17.03 6.71 9.25
N ALA A 126 -17.64 5.60 9.67
CA ALA A 126 -18.81 5.63 10.55
C ALA A 126 -18.51 6.32 11.90
N VAL A 127 -17.34 6.07 12.49
CA VAL A 127 -16.90 6.72 13.73
C VAL A 127 -16.71 8.22 13.54
N LEU A 128 -16.14 8.67 12.42
CA LEU A 128 -16.02 10.10 12.10
C LEU A 128 -17.38 10.77 11.89
N GLN A 129 -18.36 10.05 11.34
CA GLN A 129 -19.76 10.48 11.27
C GLN A 129 -20.48 10.47 12.64
N GLY A 130 -19.80 10.09 13.72
CA GLY A 130 -20.37 10.04 15.08
C GLY A 130 -21.17 8.77 15.39
N LYS A 131 -21.14 7.75 14.52
CA LYS A 131 -21.79 6.46 14.74
C LYS A 131 -20.83 5.55 15.51
N THR A 132 -21.01 5.48 16.83
CA THR A 132 -20.07 4.77 17.74
C THR A 132 -20.69 3.60 18.49
N ASP A 133 -21.87 3.14 18.09
CA ASP A 133 -22.49 1.95 18.68
C ASP A 133 -21.55 0.73 18.58
N PRO A 134 -21.55 -0.20 19.57
CA PRO A 134 -20.62 -1.34 19.57
C PRO A 134 -20.63 -2.18 18.29
N ALA A 135 -21.78 -2.27 17.61
CA ALA A 135 -21.92 -2.96 16.33
C ALA A 135 -21.21 -2.25 15.17
N LEU A 136 -21.11 -0.91 15.22
CA LEU A 136 -20.47 -0.08 14.19
C LEU A 136 -19.02 0.28 14.53
N ASN A 137 -18.62 0.14 15.80
CA ASN A 137 -17.26 0.40 16.26
C ASN A 137 -16.66 -0.77 17.09
N PRO A 138 -16.57 -1.99 16.54
CA PRO A 138 -16.04 -3.16 17.26
C PRO A 138 -14.58 -2.97 17.71
N HIS A 139 -13.79 -2.23 16.94
CA HIS A 139 -12.38 -1.86 17.25
C HIS A 139 -12.22 -0.77 18.31
N LYS A 140 -13.33 -0.20 18.83
CA LYS A 140 -13.34 0.86 19.86
C LYS A 140 -12.48 2.07 19.47
N LEU A 141 -12.49 2.44 18.20
CA LEU A 141 -11.74 3.58 17.69
C LEU A 141 -12.27 4.87 18.33
N THR A 142 -11.36 5.71 18.80
CA THR A 142 -11.67 7.12 19.07
C THR A 142 -11.84 7.88 17.75
N LYS A 143 -12.49 9.06 17.76
CA LYS A 143 -12.57 9.92 16.56
C LYS A 143 -11.20 10.27 15.99
N ARG A 144 -10.21 10.49 16.86
CA ARG A 144 -8.83 10.73 16.44
C ARG A 144 -8.24 9.51 15.75
N GLN A 145 -8.30 8.32 16.36
CA GLN A 145 -7.82 7.08 15.72
C GLN A 145 -8.52 6.81 14.39
N ALA A 146 -9.83 7.09 14.31
CA ALA A 146 -10.56 6.98 13.05
C ALA A 146 -10.03 7.96 11.98
N LEU A 147 -9.68 9.19 12.35
CA LEU A 147 -9.03 10.14 11.43
C LEU A 147 -7.64 9.64 10.99
N LEU A 148 -6.82 9.15 11.92
CA LEU A 148 -5.50 8.59 11.64
C LEU A 148 -5.60 7.43 10.63
N LEU A 149 -6.55 6.53 10.83
CA LEU A 149 -6.81 5.40 9.93
C LEU A 149 -7.38 5.84 8.58
N VAL A 150 -8.38 6.72 8.53
CA VAL A 150 -8.93 7.23 7.27
C VAL A 150 -7.85 7.95 6.45
N ALA A 151 -7.02 8.78 7.07
CA ALA A 151 -5.95 9.51 6.39
C ALA A 151 -4.90 8.58 5.79
N HIS A 152 -4.53 7.52 6.51
CA HIS A 152 -3.58 6.51 6.04
C HIS A 152 -4.19 5.59 4.97
N MET A 153 -5.31 4.94 5.30
CA MET A 153 -5.89 3.86 4.51
C MET A 153 -6.56 4.34 3.22
N THR A 154 -6.91 5.63 3.13
CA THR A 154 -7.28 6.21 1.82
C THR A 154 -6.09 6.21 0.87
N GLY A 155 -4.85 6.34 1.37
CA GLY A 155 -3.64 6.09 0.58
C GLY A 155 -3.51 4.62 0.20
N ASP A 156 -3.59 3.72 1.19
CA ASP A 156 -3.43 2.27 1.01
C ASP A 156 -4.37 1.72 -0.07
N ILE A 157 -5.67 2.01 0.02
CA ILE A 157 -6.68 1.44 -0.89
C ILE A 157 -6.49 1.92 -2.34
N HIS A 158 -5.78 3.03 -2.56
CA HIS A 158 -5.43 3.50 -3.91
C HIS A 158 -4.09 2.93 -4.41
N GLN A 159 -3.30 2.30 -3.54
CA GLN A 159 -2.11 1.55 -3.96
C GLN A 159 -2.57 0.22 -4.59
N PRO A 160 -2.32 -0.03 -5.89
CA PRO A 160 -2.92 -1.17 -6.60
C PRO A 160 -2.70 -2.56 -5.97
N LEU A 161 -1.53 -2.81 -5.37
CA LEU A 161 -1.15 -4.07 -4.75
C LEU A 161 -1.70 -4.27 -3.33
N HIS A 162 -2.34 -3.26 -2.74
CA HIS A 162 -3.07 -3.40 -1.48
C HIS A 162 -4.51 -3.86 -1.64
N VAL A 163 -4.97 -3.99 -2.88
CA VAL A 163 -6.31 -4.53 -3.19
C VAL A 163 -6.21 -5.71 -4.14
N GLY A 164 -5.47 -5.53 -5.25
CA GLY A 164 -5.28 -6.60 -6.23
C GLY A 164 -3.98 -7.35 -5.97
N ALA A 165 -4.09 -8.60 -5.54
CA ALA A 165 -2.97 -9.51 -5.33
C ALA A 165 -2.83 -10.53 -6.47
N ALA A 166 -1.59 -10.93 -6.71
CA ALA A 166 -1.29 -12.05 -7.59
C ALA A 166 -1.26 -13.38 -6.82
N PHE A 167 -1.74 -14.43 -7.46
CA PHE A 167 -1.54 -15.81 -7.03
C PHE A 167 -0.80 -16.56 -8.11
N VAL A 168 0.16 -17.41 -7.74
CA VAL A 168 1.01 -18.12 -8.72
C VAL A 168 0.68 -19.60 -8.72
N GLY A 169 0.31 -20.13 -9.88
CA GLY A 169 0.11 -21.56 -10.07
C GLY A 169 1.43 -22.31 -10.16
N LYS A 170 1.40 -23.64 -9.94
CA LYS A 170 2.57 -24.51 -10.11
C LYS A 170 3.24 -24.46 -11.49
N ASP A 171 2.53 -24.00 -12.50
CA ASP A 171 3.04 -23.79 -13.86
C ASP A 171 3.78 -22.46 -14.03
N GLY A 172 3.95 -21.69 -12.94
CA GLY A 172 4.64 -20.40 -12.93
C GLY A 172 3.81 -19.26 -13.51
N LYS A 173 2.49 -19.42 -13.63
CA LYS A 173 1.62 -18.37 -14.17
C LYS A 173 0.75 -17.75 -13.10
N PHE A 174 0.32 -16.52 -13.34
CA PHE A 174 -0.73 -15.92 -12.53
C PHE A 174 -2.05 -16.67 -12.73
N VAL A 175 -2.73 -16.97 -11.63
CA VAL A 175 -3.98 -17.73 -11.59
C VAL A 175 -5.00 -17.04 -10.70
N VAL A 176 -6.28 -17.42 -10.86
CA VAL A 176 -7.37 -16.99 -9.98
C VAL A 176 -7.78 -18.18 -9.11
N PRO A 177 -7.53 -18.16 -7.79
CA PRO A 177 -8.06 -19.19 -6.89
C PRO A 177 -9.59 -19.13 -6.88
N LYS A 178 -10.26 -20.29 -6.85
CA LYS A 178 -11.72 -20.36 -6.91
C LYS A 178 -12.36 -20.37 -5.53
N LYS A 179 -11.63 -20.83 -4.52
CA LYS A 179 -12.04 -20.91 -3.12
C LYS A 179 -10.83 -20.65 -2.22
N HIS A 180 -11.08 -20.26 -0.97
CA HIS A 180 -10.02 -19.87 -0.04
C HIS A 180 -9.04 -21.03 0.23
N GLU A 181 -9.53 -22.27 0.25
CA GLU A 181 -8.71 -23.48 0.47
C GLU A 181 -7.79 -23.82 -0.70
N ASP A 182 -7.93 -23.14 -1.84
CA ASP A 182 -6.99 -23.30 -2.95
C ASP A 182 -5.66 -22.57 -2.67
N ILE A 183 -5.67 -21.51 -1.86
CA ILE A 183 -4.47 -20.73 -1.49
C ILE A 183 -3.60 -21.55 -0.54
N ASP A 184 -2.28 -21.48 -0.72
CA ASP A 184 -1.27 -22.25 0.03
C ASP A 184 -1.45 -23.78 -0.05
N SER A 185 -2.27 -24.24 -0.99
CA SER A 185 -2.34 -25.63 -1.39
C SER A 185 -1.10 -26.02 -2.19
N LEU A 186 -0.90 -27.32 -2.44
CA LEU A 186 0.20 -27.83 -3.27
C LEU A 186 0.29 -27.21 -4.68
N ASN A 187 -0.74 -26.50 -5.16
CA ASN A 187 -0.82 -26.04 -6.55
C ASN A 187 -0.90 -24.52 -6.75
N ILE A 188 -1.24 -23.73 -5.73
CA ILE A 188 -1.35 -22.26 -5.83
C ILE A 188 -0.65 -21.62 -4.64
N TYR A 189 0.28 -20.73 -4.95
CA TYR A 189 1.10 -20.02 -3.97
C TYR A 189 0.58 -18.60 -3.79
N ASP A 190 0.41 -18.20 -2.54
CA ASP A 190 0.16 -16.81 -2.19
C ASP A 190 1.39 -15.94 -2.47
N SER A 191 1.22 -14.87 -3.24
CA SER A 191 2.29 -13.89 -3.43
C SER A 191 2.44 -12.91 -2.26
N ARG A 192 1.51 -12.94 -1.29
CA ARG A 192 1.47 -12.13 -0.07
C ARG A 192 1.45 -10.65 -0.39
N GLY A 193 0.43 -10.22 -1.15
CA GLY A 193 0.35 -8.86 -1.72
C GLY A 193 1.50 -8.52 -2.68
N GLY A 194 2.18 -9.51 -3.26
CA GLY A 194 3.37 -9.29 -4.09
C GLY A 194 4.69 -9.17 -3.32
N ASN A 195 4.71 -9.38 -2.01
CA ASN A 195 5.97 -9.43 -1.23
C ASN A 195 6.87 -10.61 -1.62
N SER A 196 6.27 -11.68 -2.14
CA SER A 196 6.98 -12.87 -2.60
C SER A 196 7.39 -12.79 -4.08
N LEU A 197 7.03 -11.72 -4.79
CA LEU A 197 7.48 -11.46 -6.16
C LEU A 197 8.72 -10.57 -6.09
N LEU A 198 9.86 -11.06 -6.57
CA LEU A 198 11.16 -10.42 -6.38
C LEU A 198 11.70 -9.85 -7.69
N LEU A 199 11.87 -8.53 -7.75
CA LEU A 199 12.49 -7.83 -8.86
C LEU A 199 14.01 -7.84 -8.69
N ASP A 200 14.76 -7.96 -9.78
CA ASP A 200 16.21 -7.73 -9.80
C ASP A 200 16.51 -6.22 -9.68
N ASP A 201 17.25 -5.83 -8.65
CA ASP A 201 17.49 -4.41 -8.28
C ASP A 201 18.45 -3.71 -9.25
N ASP A 202 19.45 -4.43 -9.75
CA ASP A 202 20.44 -3.89 -10.70
C ASP A 202 19.81 -3.73 -12.09
N LYS A 203 19.00 -4.71 -12.52
CA LYS A 203 18.21 -4.63 -13.76
C LYS A 203 17.24 -3.46 -13.69
N LEU A 204 16.49 -3.30 -12.59
CA LEU A 204 15.60 -2.15 -12.37
C LEU A 204 16.34 -0.81 -12.49
N THR A 205 17.48 -0.70 -11.81
CA THR A 205 18.31 0.51 -11.85
C THR A 205 18.73 0.83 -13.28
N SER A 206 19.21 -0.19 -14.01
CA SER A 206 19.59 -0.06 -15.43
C SER A 206 18.41 0.31 -16.34
N LEU A 207 17.23 -0.27 -16.13
CA LEU A 207 16.03 0.03 -16.94
C LEU A 207 15.53 1.46 -16.70
N SER A 208 15.56 1.92 -15.45
CA SER A 208 15.12 3.27 -15.11
C SER A 208 16.07 4.36 -15.61
N ALA A 209 17.34 4.02 -15.84
CA ALA A 209 18.36 4.93 -16.35
C ALA A 209 17.97 5.45 -17.74
N GLY A 210 17.76 6.76 -17.85
CA GLY A 210 17.32 7.41 -19.09
C GLY A 210 15.81 7.38 -19.35
N LEU A 211 15.03 6.58 -18.61
CA LEU A 211 13.56 6.58 -18.68
C LEU A 211 12.93 7.51 -17.64
N ILE A 212 13.53 7.60 -16.45
CA ILE A 212 13.04 8.44 -15.36
C ILE A 212 13.96 9.65 -15.18
N PRO A 213 13.45 10.90 -15.29
CA PRO A 213 14.26 12.10 -15.16
C PRO A 213 14.71 12.33 -13.70
N GLY A 214 15.73 13.17 -13.51
CA GLY A 214 16.29 13.46 -12.19
C GLY A 214 17.16 12.34 -11.63
N GLU A 215 17.77 12.57 -10.48
CA GLU A 215 18.63 11.59 -9.79
C GLU A 215 17.86 10.91 -8.65
N ALA A 216 18.14 9.63 -8.44
CA ALA A 216 17.61 8.90 -7.29
C ALA A 216 18.25 9.40 -5.99
N LYS A 217 17.50 9.39 -4.88
CA LYS A 217 18.06 9.65 -3.56
C LYS A 217 19.12 8.57 -3.25
N PRO A 218 20.35 8.94 -2.85
CA PRO A 218 21.36 7.95 -2.48
C PRO A 218 20.90 7.17 -1.24
N LEU A 219 21.31 5.91 -1.14
CA LEU A 219 21.08 5.12 0.06
C LEU A 219 21.78 5.79 1.27
N PRO A 220 21.17 5.74 2.48
CA PRO A 220 21.83 6.22 3.68
C PRO A 220 23.18 5.54 3.92
N PRO A 221 24.17 6.23 4.54
CA PRO A 221 25.44 5.60 4.91
C PRO A 221 25.23 4.33 5.73
N GLY A 222 25.86 3.24 5.31
CA GLY A 222 25.76 1.92 5.98
C GLY A 222 24.51 1.11 5.62
N ALA A 223 23.66 1.60 4.72
CA ALA A 223 22.53 0.82 4.22
C ALA A 223 23.03 -0.40 3.42
N GLN A 224 22.44 -1.56 3.71
CA GLN A 224 22.71 -2.79 2.97
C GLN A 224 22.08 -2.71 1.57
N LYS A 225 22.88 -2.97 0.53
CA LYS A 225 22.37 -3.15 -0.82
C LYS A 225 21.86 -4.58 -0.99
N TRP A 226 20.61 -4.72 -1.41
CA TRP A 226 19.99 -6.02 -1.71
C TRP A 226 20.03 -6.28 -3.21
N THR A 227 20.21 -7.54 -3.60
CA THR A 227 20.21 -7.95 -5.03
C THR A 227 18.81 -8.00 -5.63
N THR A 228 17.81 -8.20 -4.78
CA THR A 228 16.40 -8.23 -5.18
C THR A 228 15.56 -7.35 -4.29
N ARG A 229 14.42 -6.92 -4.81
CA ARG A 229 13.44 -6.08 -4.13
C ARG A 229 12.05 -6.68 -4.28
N PRO A 230 11.25 -6.80 -3.20
CA PRO A 230 9.85 -7.16 -3.33
C PRO A 230 9.11 -6.22 -4.29
N PHE A 231 8.26 -6.78 -5.15
CA PHE A 231 7.45 -6.02 -6.11
C PHE A 231 6.55 -5.01 -5.38
N HIS A 232 6.03 -5.42 -4.23
CA HIS A 232 5.27 -4.55 -3.34
C HIS A 232 6.12 -3.34 -2.87
N ALA A 233 7.29 -3.59 -2.28
CA ALA A 233 8.18 -2.51 -1.82
C ALA A 233 8.64 -1.58 -2.97
N TYR A 234 8.75 -2.10 -4.21
CA TYR A 234 9.00 -1.28 -5.39
C TYR A 234 7.86 -0.28 -5.66
N TRP A 235 6.60 -0.72 -5.59
CA TRP A 235 5.44 0.15 -5.75
C TRP A 235 5.32 1.20 -4.63
N ASP A 236 5.61 0.81 -3.40
CA ASP A 236 5.51 1.70 -2.24
C ASP A 236 6.48 2.88 -2.30
N SER A 237 7.70 2.63 -2.78
CA SER A 237 8.81 3.57 -2.63
C SER A 237 9.35 4.06 -3.96
N THR A 238 9.65 3.12 -4.87
CA THR A 238 10.40 3.41 -6.09
C THR A 238 9.50 4.06 -7.13
N VAL A 239 8.30 3.50 -7.30
CA VAL A 239 7.32 4.04 -8.24
C VAL A 239 6.83 5.43 -7.79
N VAL A 240 6.73 5.66 -6.48
CA VAL A 240 6.42 6.99 -5.90
C VAL A 240 7.52 8.00 -6.20
N ASP A 241 8.79 7.67 -5.95
CA ASP A 241 9.93 8.52 -6.31
C ASP A 241 9.90 8.87 -7.81
N TYR A 242 9.66 7.88 -8.66
CA TYR A 242 9.56 8.09 -10.11
C TYR A 242 8.38 8.99 -10.48
N ALA A 243 7.22 8.82 -9.84
CA ALA A 243 6.04 9.67 -10.06
C ALA A 243 6.33 11.14 -9.73
N MET A 244 7.02 11.41 -8.61
CA MET A 244 7.43 12.75 -8.21
C MET A 244 8.48 13.35 -9.17
N ARG A 245 9.54 12.60 -9.47
CA ARG A 245 10.63 13.05 -10.35
C ARG A 245 10.16 13.37 -11.76
N ARG A 246 9.21 12.60 -12.30
CA ARG A 246 8.63 12.84 -13.63
C ARG A 246 7.86 14.14 -13.76
N ILE A 247 7.40 14.70 -12.65
CA ILE A 247 6.86 16.06 -12.61
C ILE A 247 7.81 17.04 -11.93
N SER A 248 9.09 16.73 -11.82
CA SER A 248 10.12 17.62 -11.26
C SER A 248 9.82 18.10 -9.83
N THR A 249 9.25 17.25 -9.00
CA THR A 249 9.02 17.51 -7.57
C THR A 249 9.89 16.61 -6.72
N LYS A 250 10.31 17.08 -5.54
CA LYS A 250 11.20 16.36 -4.63
C LYS A 250 10.59 16.00 -3.29
N THR A 251 9.47 16.64 -2.94
CA THR A 251 8.77 16.43 -1.66
C THR A 251 7.28 16.21 -1.90
N PRO A 252 6.59 15.55 -0.96
CA PRO A 252 5.13 15.42 -0.96
C PRO A 252 4.37 16.74 -1.18
N GLU A 253 4.81 17.83 -0.54
CA GLU A 253 4.15 19.13 -0.62
C GLU A 253 4.33 19.79 -1.99
N GLN A 254 5.52 19.66 -2.59
CA GLN A 254 5.79 20.11 -3.95
C GLN A 254 4.96 19.31 -4.96
N PHE A 255 4.87 17.99 -4.77
CA PHE A 255 4.03 17.11 -5.58
C PHE A 255 2.57 17.55 -5.50
N ALA A 256 2.04 17.69 -4.28
CA ALA A 256 0.67 18.09 -4.02
C ALA A 256 0.32 19.43 -4.68
N GLN A 257 1.17 20.44 -4.52
CA GLN A 257 0.95 21.73 -5.16
C GLN A 257 0.90 21.60 -6.70
N LYS A 258 1.89 20.91 -7.28
CA LYS A 258 2.00 20.79 -8.73
C LYS A 258 0.84 20.02 -9.36
N VAL A 259 0.36 18.95 -8.70
CA VAL A 259 -0.77 18.19 -9.24
C VAL A 259 -2.08 18.98 -9.12
N ILE A 260 -2.30 19.71 -8.03
CA ILE A 260 -3.49 20.57 -7.87
C ILE A 260 -3.51 21.69 -8.92
N ASP A 261 -2.36 22.34 -9.16
CA ASP A 261 -2.23 23.39 -10.18
C ASP A 261 -2.54 22.86 -11.60
N GLY A 262 -2.30 21.57 -11.82
CA GLY A 262 -2.65 20.85 -13.05
C GLY A 262 -4.14 20.58 -13.25
N LYS A 263 -4.99 20.86 -12.26
CA LYS A 263 -6.47 20.69 -12.30
C LYS A 263 -6.90 19.33 -12.87
N PRO A 264 -6.46 18.21 -12.27
CA PRO A 264 -6.80 16.88 -12.75
C PRO A 264 -8.30 16.65 -12.68
N VAL A 265 -8.81 15.85 -13.62
CA VAL A 265 -10.17 15.31 -13.56
C VAL A 265 -10.13 14.03 -12.75
N VAL A 266 -10.78 14.04 -11.59
CA VAL A 266 -10.92 12.87 -10.71
C VAL A 266 -12.41 12.57 -10.58
N ALA A 267 -12.81 11.34 -10.86
CA ALA A 267 -14.19 10.90 -10.68
C ALA A 267 -14.48 10.78 -9.18
N MET A 268 -15.42 11.57 -8.66
CA MET A 268 -15.80 11.51 -7.24
C MET A 268 -16.78 10.37 -6.98
N ASN A 269 -16.71 9.81 -5.78
CA ASN A 269 -17.67 8.81 -5.32
C ASN A 269 -19.07 9.40 -5.13
N THR A 270 -20.06 8.52 -5.17
CA THR A 270 -21.47 8.87 -4.96
C THR A 270 -22.10 7.97 -3.90
N GLY A 271 -23.26 8.36 -3.39
CA GLY A 271 -23.97 7.64 -2.33
C GLY A 271 -23.40 7.90 -0.94
N ASP A 272 -23.79 7.07 0.03
CA ASP A 272 -23.36 7.20 1.43
C ASP A 272 -21.84 6.99 1.54
N ALA A 273 -21.16 7.86 2.29
CA ALA A 273 -19.70 7.83 2.44
C ALA A 273 -19.16 6.50 2.99
N THR A 274 -19.94 5.77 3.80
CA THR A 274 -19.54 4.44 4.29
C THR A 274 -19.52 3.40 3.17
N SER A 275 -20.10 3.65 2.01
CA SER A 275 -20.02 2.75 0.85
C SER A 275 -18.83 3.03 -0.08
N TRP A 276 -18.13 4.16 0.09
CA TRP A 276 -17.06 4.57 -0.81
C TRP A 276 -15.85 3.63 -0.83
N PRO A 277 -15.45 2.96 0.28
CA PRO A 277 -14.36 1.98 0.24
C PRO A 277 -14.55 0.85 -0.78
N TYR A 278 -15.80 0.43 -1.05
CA TYR A 278 -16.08 -0.54 -2.12
C TYR A 278 -15.73 0.01 -3.50
N GLN A 279 -16.14 1.25 -3.78
CA GLN A 279 -15.85 1.91 -5.06
C GLN A 279 -14.35 2.13 -5.27
N TRP A 280 -13.62 2.44 -4.18
CA TRP A 280 -12.17 2.57 -4.22
C TRP A 280 -11.46 1.23 -4.45
N ALA A 281 -11.93 0.16 -3.83
CA ALA A 281 -11.40 -1.18 -4.07
C ALA A 281 -11.58 -1.61 -5.54
N ASP A 282 -12.75 -1.34 -6.14
CA ASP A 282 -12.99 -1.64 -7.56
C ASP A 282 -12.08 -0.81 -8.49
N ASP A 283 -11.88 0.47 -8.22
CA ASP A 283 -10.93 1.31 -8.97
C ASP A 283 -9.48 0.80 -8.83
N ALA A 284 -9.11 0.38 -7.62
CA ALA A 284 -7.81 -0.19 -7.33
C ALA A 284 -7.59 -1.49 -8.10
N LEU A 285 -8.57 -2.40 -8.17
CA LEU A 285 -8.50 -3.62 -8.98
C LEU A 285 -8.27 -3.34 -10.47
N ALA A 286 -8.93 -2.31 -11.01
CA ALA A 286 -8.67 -1.87 -12.37
C ALA A 286 -7.22 -1.38 -12.54
N ALA A 287 -6.67 -0.68 -11.54
CA ALA A 287 -5.26 -0.29 -11.52
C ALA A 287 -4.31 -1.48 -11.33
N SER A 288 -4.66 -2.50 -10.54
CA SER A 288 -3.84 -3.69 -10.31
C SER A 288 -3.63 -4.46 -11.61
N LYS A 289 -4.65 -4.58 -12.46
CA LYS A 289 -4.52 -5.16 -13.80
C LYS A 289 -3.43 -4.49 -14.63
N LEU A 290 -3.33 -3.15 -14.55
CA LEU A 290 -2.28 -2.39 -15.21
C LEU A 290 -0.92 -2.59 -14.53
N ALA A 291 -0.88 -2.64 -13.20
CA ALA A 291 0.34 -2.90 -12.44
C ALA A 291 0.95 -4.27 -12.79
N TYR A 292 0.12 -5.28 -13.03
CA TYR A 292 0.57 -6.63 -13.41
C TYR A 292 0.69 -6.88 -14.93
N SER A 293 0.37 -5.90 -15.78
CA SER A 293 0.22 -6.11 -17.24
C SER A 293 1.50 -6.48 -17.99
N ASP A 294 2.66 -6.07 -17.48
CA ASP A 294 3.97 -6.23 -18.13
C ASP A 294 4.99 -6.87 -17.17
N VAL A 295 4.47 -7.76 -16.29
CA VAL A 295 5.28 -8.59 -15.40
C VAL A 295 4.83 -10.04 -15.46
N THR A 296 5.76 -10.98 -15.30
CA THR A 296 5.47 -12.42 -15.29
C THR A 296 6.31 -13.13 -14.23
N PRO A 297 5.74 -14.10 -13.48
CA PRO A 297 6.53 -14.91 -12.55
C PRO A 297 7.58 -15.72 -13.31
N GLY A 298 8.82 -15.65 -12.85
CA GLY A 298 9.94 -16.44 -13.32
C GLY A 298 10.30 -17.54 -12.31
N ALA A 299 11.60 -17.71 -12.06
CA ALA A 299 12.11 -18.81 -11.25
C ALA A 299 11.54 -18.82 -9.81
N ILE A 300 11.05 -19.98 -9.37
CA ILE A 300 10.59 -20.21 -8.01
C ILE A 300 11.79 -20.44 -7.07
N GLY A 301 11.79 -19.75 -5.94
CA GLY A 301 12.70 -19.94 -4.81
C GLY A 301 11.94 -20.43 -3.59
N LYS A 302 12.60 -21.22 -2.74
CA LYS A 302 12.06 -21.62 -1.43
C LYS A 302 12.81 -20.88 -0.33
N GLN A 303 12.08 -20.25 0.56
CA GLN A 303 12.58 -19.52 1.71
C GLN A 303 12.02 -20.13 3.01
N VAL A 304 12.64 -19.80 4.14
CA VAL A 304 12.19 -20.23 5.47
C VAL A 304 12.18 -19.00 6.36
N ASN A 305 11.05 -18.72 7.01
CA ASN A 305 10.93 -17.57 7.91
C ASN A 305 11.60 -17.86 9.27
N ARG A 306 11.63 -16.86 10.16
CA ARG A 306 12.24 -16.99 11.50
C ARG A 306 11.58 -18.05 12.39
N LYS A 307 10.34 -18.46 12.07
CA LYS A 307 9.60 -19.52 12.79
C LYS A 307 9.87 -20.91 12.20
N GLY A 308 10.68 -21.03 11.15
CA GLY A 308 10.95 -22.30 10.47
C GLY A 308 9.91 -22.68 9.41
N GLU A 309 8.96 -21.79 9.11
CA GLU A 309 7.90 -22.05 8.13
C GLU A 309 8.42 -21.74 6.72
N ALA A 310 8.23 -22.68 5.80
CA ALA A 310 8.64 -22.50 4.42
C ALA A 310 7.63 -21.64 3.66
N TYR A 311 8.14 -20.73 2.82
CA TYR A 311 7.35 -19.96 1.85
C TYR A 311 8.08 -19.91 0.51
N TYR A 312 7.39 -19.56 -0.56
CA TYR A 312 7.93 -19.53 -1.91
C TYR A 312 8.03 -18.09 -2.42
N THR A 313 9.12 -17.80 -3.11
CA THR A 313 9.35 -16.54 -3.81
C THR A 313 9.47 -16.77 -5.30
N PHE A 314 9.23 -15.75 -6.11
CA PHE A 314 9.25 -15.83 -7.56
C PHE A 314 10.08 -14.67 -8.10
N GLY A 315 11.16 -14.95 -8.83
CA GLY A 315 11.89 -13.91 -9.55
C GLY A 315 10.99 -13.34 -10.64
N LEU A 316 10.58 -12.08 -10.51
CA LEU A 316 9.62 -11.45 -11.40
C LEU A 316 10.36 -10.83 -12.59
N GLU A 317 9.98 -11.24 -13.80
CA GLU A 317 10.42 -10.60 -15.03
C GLU A 317 9.50 -9.43 -15.36
N MET A 318 10.06 -8.34 -15.88
CA MET A 318 9.33 -7.15 -16.29
C MET A 318 9.80 -6.66 -17.67
N GLY A 319 8.90 -6.04 -18.42
CA GLY A 319 9.26 -5.37 -19.67
C GLY A 319 10.20 -4.18 -19.43
N SER A 320 11.01 -3.86 -20.43
CA SER A 320 12.05 -2.83 -20.31
C SER A 320 11.51 -1.42 -20.07
N ASN A 321 10.27 -1.16 -20.49
CA ASN A 321 9.63 0.14 -20.32
C ASN A 321 8.84 0.25 -19.00
N TYR A 322 8.74 -0.82 -18.20
CA TYR A 322 7.88 -0.91 -17.01
C TYR A 322 7.96 0.29 -16.03
N PRO A 323 9.13 0.90 -15.77
CA PRO A 323 9.23 2.10 -14.90
C PRO A 323 8.35 3.29 -15.33
N VAL A 324 8.05 3.44 -16.63
CA VAL A 324 7.30 4.59 -17.17
C VAL A 324 5.79 4.47 -16.95
N PRO A 325 5.09 3.38 -17.36
CA PRO A 325 3.67 3.21 -17.08
C PRO A 325 3.40 3.01 -15.59
N SER A 326 4.27 2.31 -14.83
CA SER A 326 4.07 2.15 -13.38
C SER A 326 4.07 3.50 -12.66
N SER A 327 5.05 4.36 -12.94
CA SER A 327 5.13 5.70 -12.35
C SER A 327 4.00 6.64 -12.79
N ALA A 328 3.48 6.49 -14.02
CA ALA A 328 2.31 7.23 -14.46
C ALA A 328 1.05 6.80 -13.70
N LEU A 329 0.90 5.49 -13.49
CA LEU A 329 -0.21 4.92 -12.75
C LEU A 329 -0.16 5.34 -11.27
N ALA A 330 1.00 5.23 -10.62
CA ALA A 330 1.15 5.68 -9.23
C ALA A 330 0.85 7.17 -9.08
N LYS A 331 1.32 8.03 -9.99
CA LYS A 331 0.94 9.46 -9.97
C LYS A 331 -0.58 9.62 -10.00
N THR A 332 -1.27 8.87 -10.86
CA THR A 332 -2.73 8.93 -10.98
C THR A 332 -3.41 8.48 -9.68
N GLN A 333 -2.94 7.39 -9.08
CA GLN A 333 -3.50 6.85 -7.85
C GLN A 333 -3.23 7.72 -6.62
N LEU A 334 -2.04 8.32 -6.51
CA LEU A 334 -1.73 9.33 -5.46
C LEU A 334 -2.67 10.55 -5.58
N ILE A 335 -2.94 11.01 -6.80
CA ILE A 335 -3.91 12.08 -7.05
C ILE A 335 -5.31 11.64 -6.62
N LYS A 336 -5.79 10.46 -7.05
CA LYS A 336 -7.10 9.93 -6.65
C LYS A 336 -7.23 9.84 -5.14
N GLY A 337 -6.25 9.25 -4.45
CA GLY A 337 -6.23 9.12 -2.99
C GLY A 337 -6.36 10.47 -2.29
N GLY A 338 -5.59 11.48 -2.72
CA GLY A 338 -5.65 12.82 -2.11
C GLY A 338 -6.99 13.53 -2.32
N TYR A 339 -7.56 13.44 -3.53
CA TYR A 339 -8.85 14.03 -3.85
C TYR A 339 -10.01 13.30 -3.15
N HIS A 340 -9.97 11.97 -3.08
CA HIS A 340 -10.96 11.18 -2.39
C HIS A 340 -10.90 11.37 -0.88
N LEU A 341 -9.71 11.51 -0.28
CA LEU A 341 -9.56 11.85 1.14
C LEU A 341 -10.19 13.23 1.43
N ALA A 342 -9.88 14.25 0.63
CA ALA A 342 -10.49 15.58 0.79
C ALA A 342 -12.02 15.53 0.66
N SER A 343 -12.53 14.90 -0.40
CA SER A 343 -13.96 14.74 -0.66
C SER A 343 -14.67 14.01 0.48
N LEU A 344 -14.06 12.95 1.02
CA LEU A 344 -14.60 12.20 2.15
C LEU A 344 -14.72 13.08 3.39
N LEU A 345 -13.64 13.79 3.75
CA LEU A 345 -13.62 14.67 4.91
C LEU A 345 -14.66 15.80 4.79
N GLN A 346 -14.79 16.40 3.61
CA GLN A 346 -15.83 17.42 3.33
C GLN A 346 -17.24 16.85 3.30
N THR A 347 -17.42 15.57 2.96
CA THR A 347 -18.73 14.92 3.00
C THR A 347 -19.15 14.59 4.44
N ILE A 348 -18.20 14.18 5.28
CA ILE A 348 -18.43 13.94 6.71
C ILE A 348 -18.67 15.26 7.45
N TRP A 349 -17.93 16.31 7.07
CA TRP A 349 -17.97 17.64 7.69
C TRP A 349 -18.18 18.74 6.64
N PRO A 350 -19.42 18.88 6.14
CA PRO A 350 -19.76 19.85 5.10
C PRO A 350 -19.58 21.31 5.55
#